data_AF-A0A7S9XCG9-F1
#
_entry.id   AF-A0A7S9XCG9-F1
#
_cell.length_a   1.000
_cell.length_b   1.000
_cell.length_c   1.000
_cell.angle_alpha   90.00
_cell.angle_beta   90.00
_cell.angle_gamma   90.00
#
_symmetry.space_group_name_H-M   'P 1'
#
loop_
_entity.id
_entity.type
_entity.pdbx_description
1 polymer ?
#
loop_
_entity_poly.entity_id
_entity_poly.type
_entity_poly.pdbx_seq_one_letter_code
_entity_poly.pdbx_strand_id
1 'polypeptide(L)' 'DEIERMVNDAMKYEQADKMQRDRVEAKNGLENYAYSMKNTLGDSNVSGKLDDMRQGRAELGDDVALEWLSSNQEASK' A
#
# COMPACT_ATOMS: atom_id res chain seq x y z
N ASP A 1 -25.08 9.26 -30.65
CA ASP A 1 -24.48 7.91 -30.85
C ASP A 1 -24.04 7.25 -29.54
N GLU A 2 -23.88 5.94 -29.52
CA GLU A 2 -23.44 5.20 -28.31
C GLU A 2 -22.03 5.61 -27.86
N ILE A 3 -21.14 5.90 -28.80
CA ILE A 3 -19.79 6.41 -28.56
C ILE A 3 -19.82 7.76 -27.83
N GLU A 4 -20.72 8.68 -28.20
CA GLU A 4 -20.84 9.98 -27.54
C GLU A 4 -21.31 9.85 -26.09
N ARG A 5 -22.21 8.89 -25.79
CA ARG A 5 -22.58 8.57 -24.40
C ARG A 5 -21.36 8.04 -23.63
N MET A 6 -20.60 7.11 -24.21
CA MET A 6 -19.41 6.56 -23.56
C MET A 6 -18.35 7.63 -23.28
N VAL A 7 -18.14 8.58 -24.19
CA VAL A 7 -17.20 9.69 -24.02
C VAL A 7 -17.67 10.65 -22.91
N ASN A 8 -18.95 10.99 -22.89
CA ASN A 8 -19.52 11.85 -21.85
C ASN A 8 -19.48 11.19 -20.46
N ASP A 9 -19.78 9.90 -20.39
CA ASP A 9 -19.68 9.13 -19.14
C ASP A 9 -18.22 9.04 -18.67
N ALA A 10 -17.26 8.76 -19.57
CA ALA A 10 -15.84 8.73 -19.22
C ALA A 10 -15.36 10.07 -18.65
N MET A 11 -15.71 11.21 -19.27
CA MET A 11 -15.35 12.53 -18.74
C MET A 11 -16.00 12.81 -17.38
N LYS A 12 -17.24 12.35 -17.17
CA LYS A 12 -17.96 12.54 -15.90
C LYS A 12 -17.29 11.78 -14.75
N TYR A 13 -16.77 10.57 -15.01
CA TYR A 13 -16.18 9.71 -13.98
C TYR A 13 -14.65 9.78 -13.90
N GLU A 14 -13.98 10.43 -14.84
CA GLU A 14 -12.52 10.52 -14.92
C GLU A 14 -11.86 10.85 -13.57
N GLN A 15 -12.36 11.88 -12.88
CA GLN A 15 -11.79 12.31 -11.61
C GLN A 15 -11.99 11.28 -10.50
N ALA A 16 -13.17 10.66 -10.42
CA ALA A 16 -13.46 9.61 -9.45
C ALA A 16 -12.59 8.37 -9.71
N ASP A 17 -12.46 7.96 -10.97
CA ASP A 17 -11.62 6.83 -11.39
C ASP A 17 -10.14 7.11 -11.13
N LYS A 18 -9.70 8.36 -11.28
CA LYS A 18 -8.33 8.77 -10.91
C LYS A 18 -8.11 8.67 -9.40
N MET A 19 -9.00 9.22 -8.59
CA MET A 19 -8.89 9.15 -7.12
C MET A 19 -8.87 7.70 -6.64
N GLN A 20 -9.71 6.86 -7.23
CA GLN A 20 -9.76 5.44 -6.90
C GLN A 20 -8.47 4.71 -7.30
N ARG A 21 -7.92 5.01 -8.48
CA ARG A 21 -6.61 4.47 -8.90
C ARG A 21 -5.49 4.89 -7.97
N ASP A 22 -5.38 6.19 -7.69
CA ASP A 22 -4.33 6.75 -6.82
C ASP A 22 -4.40 6.14 -5.41
N ARG A 23 -5.61 5.90 -4.89
CA ARG A 23 -5.84 5.21 -3.61
C ARG A 23 -5.29 3.78 -3.63
N VAL A 24 -5.69 3.01 -4.64
CA VAL A 24 -5.28 1.60 -4.78
C VAL A 24 -3.76 1.49 -4.94
N GLU A 25 -3.16 2.36 -5.74
CA GLU A 25 -1.70 2.42 -5.88
C GLU A 25 -0.99 2.76 -4.56
N ALA A 26 -1.52 3.71 -3.79
CA ALA A 26 -0.97 4.06 -2.48
C ALA A 26 -0.98 2.86 -1.52
N LYS A 27 -2.14 2.19 -1.45
CA LYS A 27 -2.35 1.01 -0.61
C LYS A 27 -1.37 -0.10 -0.97
N ASN A 28 -1.34 -0.47 -2.26
CA ASN A 28 -0.46 -1.52 -2.76
C ASN A 28 1.03 -1.15 -2.55
N GLY A 29 1.38 0.13 -2.68
CA GLY A 29 2.73 0.62 -2.44
C GLY A 29 3.20 0.38 -1.00
N LEU A 30 2.39 0.77 -0.01
CA LEU A 30 2.72 0.57 1.40
C LEU A 30 2.70 -0.92 1.78
N GLU A 31 1.72 -1.67 1.30
CA GLU A 31 1.60 -3.11 1.56
C GLU A 31 2.82 -3.87 1.04
N ASN A 32 3.21 -3.63 -0.22
CA ASN A 32 4.40 -4.24 -0.82
C ASN A 32 5.67 -3.87 -0.06
N TYR A 33 5.80 -2.61 0.38
CA TYR A 33 6.96 -2.17 1.15
C TYR A 33 7.07 -2.89 2.50
N ALA A 34 5.97 -2.96 3.27
CA ALA A 34 5.95 -3.63 4.56
C ALA A 34 6.27 -5.14 4.44
N TYR A 35 5.73 -5.83 3.43
CA TYR A 35 6.09 -7.23 3.17
C TYR A 35 7.55 -7.40 2.73
N SER A 36 8.05 -6.51 1.86
CA SER A 36 9.46 -6.52 1.46
C SER A 36 10.39 -6.29 2.65
N MET A 37 10.00 -5.42 3.60
CA MET A 37 10.78 -5.14 4.80
C MET A 37 10.81 -6.35 5.73
N LYS A 38 9.66 -6.98 6.01
CA LYS A 38 9.60 -8.24 6.76
C LYS A 38 10.52 -9.33 6.18
N ASN A 39 10.47 -9.52 4.86
CA ASN A 39 11.34 -10.49 4.19
C ASN A 39 12.83 -10.13 4.38
N THR A 40 13.16 -8.83 4.30
CA THR A 40 14.53 -8.34 4.48
C THR A 40 15.01 -8.54 5.92
N LEU A 41 14.16 -8.28 6.92
CA LEU A 41 14.49 -8.48 8.34
C LEU A 41 14.66 -9.95 8.70
N GLY A 42 13.92 -10.84 8.03
CA GLY A 42 14.07 -12.30 8.17
C GLY A 42 15.24 -12.92 7.39
N ASP A 43 15.90 -12.16 6.51
CA ASP A 43 17.06 -12.65 5.75
C ASP A 43 18.24 -12.91 6.69
N SER A 44 18.90 -14.07 6.57
CA SER A 44 20.05 -14.44 7.41
C SER A 44 21.28 -13.54 7.22
N ASN A 45 21.36 -12.82 6.10
CA ASN A 45 22.41 -11.82 5.84
C ASN A 45 22.14 -10.48 6.54
N VAL A 46 20.92 -10.26 7.04
CA VAL A 46 20.48 -9.01 7.69
C VAL A 46 20.17 -9.26 9.17
N SER A 47 19.48 -10.35 9.49
CA SER A 47 19.23 -10.79 10.86
C SER A 47 20.56 -11.04 11.58
N GLY A 48 20.74 -10.36 12.71
CA GLY A 48 22.01 -10.32 13.45
C GLY A 48 22.98 -9.18 13.10
N LYS A 49 22.72 -8.40 12.04
CA LYS A 49 23.41 -7.10 11.82
C LYS A 49 22.73 -5.93 12.54
N LEU A 50 21.46 -6.10 12.88
CA LEU A 50 20.69 -5.16 13.70
C LEU A 50 20.67 -5.67 15.14
N ASP A 51 20.66 -4.75 16.11
CA ASP A 51 20.35 -5.11 17.48
C ASP A 51 18.86 -5.50 17.62
N ASP A 52 18.57 -6.38 18.57
CA ASP A 52 17.24 -6.96 18.78
C ASP A 52 16.15 -5.89 18.96
N MET A 53 16.48 -4.76 19.60
CA MET A 53 15.54 -3.66 19.82
C MET A 53 15.19 -2.98 18.49
N ARG A 54 16.18 -2.71 17.63
CA ARG A 54 15.93 -2.12 16.30
C ARG A 54 15.17 -3.08 15.39
N GLN A 55 15.53 -4.36 15.41
CA GLN A 55 14.82 -5.37 14.62
C GLN A 55 13.36 -5.49 15.07
N GLY A 56 13.11 -5.67 16.36
CA GLY A 56 11.75 -5.79 16.90
C GLY A 56 10.91 -4.52 16.67
N ARG A 57 11.52 -3.33 16.70
CA ARG A 57 10.82 -2.09 16.36
C ARG A 57 10.43 -2.01 14.88
N ALA A 58 11.27 -2.53 13.98
CA ALA A 58 10.98 -2.55 12.55
C ALA A 58 9.86 -3.56 12.24
N GLU A 59 9.94 -4.77 12.79
CA GLU A 59 8.90 -5.80 12.66
C GLU A 59 7.54 -5.32 13.18
N LEU A 60 7.53 -4.69 14.37
CA LEU A 60 6.31 -4.09 14.93
C LEU A 60 5.75 -2.98 14.04
N GLY A 61 6.62 -2.17 13.44
CA GLY A 61 6.22 -1.11 12.50
C GLY A 61 5.53 -1.68 11.27
N ASP A 62 6.08 -2.74 10.68
CA ASP A 62 5.50 -3.43 9.53
C ASP A 62 4.15 -4.07 9.88
N ASP A 63 4.05 -4.72 11.05
CA ASP A 63 2.79 -5.30 11.55
C ASP A 63 1.69 -4.25 11.72
N VAL A 64 2.01 -3.13 12.38
CA VAL A 64 1.06 -2.03 12.59
C VAL A 64 0.62 -1.43 11.25
N ALA A 65 1.53 -1.25 10.30
CA ALA A 65 1.18 -0.72 8.99
C ALA A 65 0.23 -1.66 8.22
N LEU A 66 0.49 -2.96 8.23
CA LEU A 66 -0.35 -3.96 7.58
C LEU A 66 -1.72 -4.09 8.24
N GLU A 67 -1.77 -4.09 9.58
CA GLU A 67 -3.03 -4.12 10.34
C GLU A 67 -3.87 -2.88 10.04
N TRP A 68 -3.24 -1.69 10.03
CA TRP A 68 -3.92 -0.46 9.68
C TRP A 68 -4.47 -0.50 8.25
N LEU A 69 -3.70 -0.95 7.26
CA LEU A 69 -4.18 -1.10 5.88
C LEU A 69 -5.34 -2.09 5.75
N SER A 70 -5.33 -3.18 6.52
CA SER A 70 -6.41 -4.17 6.52
C SER A 70 -7.72 -3.60 7.09
N SER A 71 -7.61 -2.74 8.12
CA SER A 71 -8.74 -2.09 8.79
C SER A 71 -9.23 -0.84 8.06
N ASN A 72 -8.38 -0.20 7.26
CA ASN A 72 -8.65 1.07 6.59
C ASN A 72 -8.56 0.93 5.07
N GLN A 73 -9.28 -0.04 4.49
CA GLN A 73 -9.18 -0.32 3.05
C GLN A 73 -9.51 0.89 2.18
N GLU A 74 -10.41 1.77 2.64
CA GLU A 74 -10.87 3.00 1.97
C GLU A 74 -10.05 4.25 2.29
N ALA A 75 -8.95 4.13 3.04
CA ALA A 75 -8.09 5.27 3.33
C ALA A 75 -7.46 5.86 2.05
N SER A 76 -7.29 7.18 2.03
CA SER A 76 -6.66 7.92 0.93
C SER A 76 -5.37 8.61 1.40
N LYS A 77 -4.52 9.02 0.44
CA LYS A 77 -3.24 9.70 0.69
C LYS A 77 -3.41 11.03 1.43
#